data_AF-A0A8B9XUZ1-F1
#
_entry.id   AF-A0A8B9XUZ1-F1
#
_cell.length_a   1.000
_cell.length_b   1.000
_cell.length_c   1.000
_cell.angle_alpha   90.00
_cell.angle_beta   90.00
_cell.angle_gamma   90.00
#
_symmetry.space_group_name_H-M   'P 1'
#
loop_
_entity.id
_entity.type
_entity.pdbx_description
1 polymer ?
#
loop_
_entity_poly.entity_id
_entity_poly.type
_entity_poly.pdbx_seq_one_letter_code
_entity_poly.pdbx_strand_id
1 'polypeptide(L)'
;MEAKTLGTVTPRKPVLSVSARKIKDNAADWHNLILKWETLNDGGFATANSIANMKISLSSKDKIELASSGLTSDDGAEKEHPEYSRELETLCEELQATLEGLMRSPASSRTCTARSSA
;
A
#
# COMPACT_ATOMS: atom_id res chain seq x y z
N MET A 1 -12.07 -37.81 -50.57
CA MET A 1 -13.27 -37.14 -50.02
C MET A 1 -12.99 -36.81 -48.56
N GLU A 2 -13.21 -35.53 -48.27
CA GLU A 2 -13.22 -34.76 -47.01
C GLU A 2 -12.81 -35.36 -45.66
N ALA A 3 -11.87 -34.65 -45.04
CA ALA A 3 -11.56 -34.69 -43.61
C ALA A 3 -12.68 -34.00 -42.82
N LYS A 4 -13.34 -34.75 -41.93
CA LYS A 4 -14.30 -34.18 -40.98
C LYS A 4 -13.54 -33.54 -39.82
N THR A 5 -13.43 -32.22 -39.86
CA THR A 5 -12.97 -31.37 -38.77
C THR A 5 -13.85 -31.59 -37.53
N LEU A 6 -13.28 -32.13 -36.44
CA LEU A 6 -13.91 -32.08 -35.12
C LEU A 6 -14.00 -30.60 -34.71
N GLY A 7 -15.20 -30.05 -34.77
CA GLY A 7 -15.50 -28.76 -34.15
C GLY A 7 -15.14 -28.82 -32.67
N THR A 8 -14.21 -27.97 -32.25
CA THR A 8 -13.87 -27.72 -30.85
C THR A 8 -15.11 -27.15 -30.17
N VAL A 9 -15.98 -28.02 -29.66
CA VAL A 9 -17.04 -27.64 -28.73
C VAL A 9 -16.34 -27.21 -27.45
N THR A 10 -16.23 -25.90 -27.26
CA THR A 10 -15.81 -25.34 -25.97
C THR A 10 -16.75 -25.93 -24.91
N PRO A 11 -16.24 -26.60 -23.85
CA PRO A 11 -17.11 -27.17 -22.83
C PRO A 11 -17.95 -26.04 -22.25
N ARG A 12 -19.28 -26.09 -22.42
CA ARG A 12 -20.17 -25.13 -21.78
C ARG A 12 -19.96 -25.29 -20.28
N LYS A 13 -19.45 -24.24 -19.63
CA LYS A 13 -19.17 -24.24 -18.19
C LYS A 13 -20.41 -24.79 -17.46
N PRO A 14 -20.29 -25.90 -16.70
CA PRO A 14 -21.39 -26.41 -15.89
C PRO A 14 -21.89 -25.29 -14.99
N VAL A 15 -23.22 -25.14 -14.88
CA VAL A 15 -23.81 -24.19 -13.92
C VAL A 15 -23.42 -24.69 -12.53
N LEU A 16 -22.47 -23.99 -11.91
CA LEU A 16 -21.98 -24.34 -10.58
C LEU A 16 -23.14 -24.35 -9.59
N SER A 17 -23.16 -25.35 -8.73
CA SER A 17 -24.05 -25.38 -7.56
C SER A 17 -23.86 -24.11 -6.74
N VAL A 18 -24.89 -23.73 -5.98
CA VAL A 18 -24.86 -22.51 -5.15
C VAL A 18 -23.68 -22.53 -4.17
N SER A 19 -23.31 -23.70 -3.63
CA SER A 19 -22.15 -23.85 -2.75
C SER A 19 -20.82 -23.66 -3.47
N ALA A 20 -20.64 -24.23 -4.67
CA ALA A 20 -19.42 -24.06 -5.46
C ALA A 20 -19.22 -22.59 -5.90
N ARG A 21 -20.32 -21.87 -6.18
CA ARG A 21 -20.27 -20.44 -6.48
C ARG A 21 -19.77 -19.63 -5.28
N LYS A 22 -20.32 -19.87 -4.08
CA LYS A 22 -19.89 -19.20 -2.84
C LYS A 22 -18.40 -19.40 -2.53
N ILE A 23 -17.88 -20.61 -2.72
CA ILE A 23 -16.45 -20.89 -2.50
C ILE A 23 -15.58 -20.06 -3.45
N LYS A 24 -15.97 -20.02 -4.73
CA LYS A 24 -15.26 -19.22 -5.74
C LYS A 24 -15.32 -17.71 -5.42
N ASP A 25 -16.48 -17.22 -5.00
CA ASP A 25 -16.66 -15.81 -4.64
C ASP A 25 -15.81 -15.45 -3.40
N ASN A 26 -15.76 -16.32 -2.38
CA ASN A 26 -14.87 -16.16 -1.23
C ASN A 26 -13.38 -16.15 -1.61
N ALA A 27 -12.97 -17.03 -2.53
CA ALA A 27 -11.59 -17.05 -3.02
C ALA A 27 -11.25 -15.73 -3.75
N ALA A 28 -12.19 -15.19 -4.53
CA ALA A 28 -12.03 -13.90 -5.18
C ALA A 28 -11.95 -12.75 -4.16
N ASP A 29 -12.77 -12.77 -3.10
CA ASP A 29 -12.73 -11.79 -2.02
C ASP A 29 -11.38 -11.79 -1.29
N TRP A 30 -10.84 -12.97 -0.99
CA TRP A 30 -9.50 -13.11 -0.38
C TRP A 30 -8.40 -12.59 -1.31
N HIS A 31 -8.46 -12.93 -2.60
CA HIS A 31 -7.51 -12.41 -3.57
C HIS A 31 -7.55 -10.87 -3.64
N ASN A 32 -8.75 -10.29 -3.72
CA ASN A 32 -8.93 -8.85 -3.74
C ASN A 32 -8.45 -8.18 -2.44
N LEU A 33 -8.62 -8.85 -1.30
CA LEU A 33 -8.14 -8.36 -0.01
C LEU A 33 -6.61 -8.34 0.04
N ILE A 34 -5.96 -9.45 -0.34
CA ILE A 34 -4.50 -9.56 -0.36
C ILE A 34 -3.92 -8.50 -1.31
N LEU A 35 -4.48 -8.35 -2.50
CA LEU A 35 -4.02 -7.37 -3.48
C LEU A 35 -4.12 -5.93 -2.94
N LYS A 36 -5.21 -5.59 -2.24
CA LYS A 36 -5.35 -4.29 -1.57
C LYS A 36 -4.31 -4.10 -0.46
N TRP A 37 -4.06 -5.14 0.32
CA TRP A 37 -3.09 -5.11 1.41
C TRP A 37 -1.66 -4.92 0.89
N GLU A 38 -1.28 -5.61 -0.18
CA GLU A 38 0.00 -5.43 -0.88
C GLU A 38 0.13 -4.00 -1.42
N THR A 39 -0.89 -3.48 -2.10
CA THR A 39 -0.89 -2.11 -2.64
C THR A 39 -0.69 -1.07 -1.53
N LEU A 40 -1.40 -1.21 -0.40
CA LEU A 40 -1.26 -0.31 0.74
C LEU A 40 0.13 -0.43 1.39
N ASN A 41 0.67 -1.64 1.51
CA ASN A 41 2.01 -1.85 2.05
C ASN A 41 3.10 -1.22 1.18
N ASP A 42 3.02 -1.40 -0.15
CA ASP A 42 3.99 -0.83 -1.08
C ASP A 42 3.95 0.71 -1.03
N GLY A 43 2.75 1.29 -1.02
CA GLY A 43 2.55 2.74 -0.86
C GLY A 43 3.11 3.25 0.48
N GLY A 44 2.75 2.59 1.59
CA GLY A 44 3.22 2.96 2.92
C GLY A 44 4.75 2.84 3.07
N PHE A 45 5.36 1.81 2.48
CA PHE A 45 6.81 1.66 2.48
C PHE A 45 7.50 2.76 1.67
N ALA A 46 6.95 3.12 0.52
CA ALA A 46 7.46 4.22 -0.28
C ALA A 46 7.41 5.56 0.48
N THR A 47 6.28 5.89 1.10
CA THR A 47 6.12 7.10 1.92
C THR A 47 7.07 7.11 3.12
N ALA A 48 7.18 5.99 3.85
CA ALA A 48 8.11 5.86 4.97
C ALA A 48 9.58 6.02 4.54
N ASN A 49 9.94 5.48 3.37
CA ASN A 49 11.28 5.63 2.80
C ASN A 49 11.56 7.08 2.41
N SER A 50 10.60 7.80 1.83
CA SER A 50 10.72 9.23 1.56
C SER A 50 10.97 10.04 2.83
N ILE A 51 10.24 9.76 3.91
CA ILE A 51 10.47 10.40 5.23
C ILE A 51 11.88 10.08 5.76
N ALA A 52 12.32 8.83 5.66
CA ALA A 52 13.65 8.42 6.11
C ALA A 52 14.75 9.14 5.32
N ASN A 53 14.64 9.19 3.99
CA ASN A 53 15.58 9.90 3.12
C ASN A 53 15.61 11.40 3.44
N MET A 54 14.44 12.00 3.65
CA MET A 54 14.29 13.40 4.01
C MET A 54 15.05 13.72 5.32
N LYS A 55 14.92 12.86 6.35
CA LYS A 55 15.69 12.98 7.60
C LYS A 55 17.20 12.78 7.42
N ILE A 56 17.62 11.84 6.57
CA ILE A 56 19.04 11.61 6.25
C ILE A 56 19.63 12.84 5.56
N SER A 57 18.91 13.44 4.61
CA SER A 57 19.32 14.65 3.92
C SER A 57 19.48 15.84 4.87
N LEU A 58 18.54 16.00 5.83
CA LEU A 58 18.64 17.03 6.87
C LEU A 58 19.90 16.85 7.72
N SER A 59 20.09 15.65 8.28
CA SER A 59 21.25 15.36 9.13
C SER A 59 22.59 15.49 8.36
N SER A 60 22.60 15.18 7.07
CA SER A 60 23.77 15.34 6.21
C SER A 60 24.09 16.81 5.93
N LYS A 61 23.06 17.64 5.72
CA LYS A 61 23.21 19.09 5.50
C LYS A 61 23.71 19.78 6.76
N ASP A 62 23.15 19.46 7.92
CA ASP A 62 23.56 20.00 9.22
C ASP A 62 25.05 19.71 9.51
N LYS A 63 25.51 18.50 9.17
CA LYS A 63 26.92 18.10 9.34
C LYS A 63 27.87 18.88 8.43
N ILE A 64 27.45 19.23 7.21
CA ILE A 64 28.26 20.00 6.25
C ILE A 64 28.33 21.47 6.67
N GLU A 65 27.21 22.07 7.10
CA GLU A 65 27.17 23.46 7.58
C GLU A 65 28.01 23.63 8.86
N LEU A 66 27.95 22.68 9.80
CA LEU A 66 28.79 22.68 11.02
C LEU A 66 30.29 22.55 10.71
N ALA A 67 30.67 21.74 9.71
CA ALA A 67 32.06 21.59 9.30
C ALA A 67 32.60 22.81 8.54
N SER A 68 31.74 23.55 7.83
CA SER A 68 32.09 24.76 7.09
C SER A 68 32.16 26.02 7.98
N SER A 69 31.55 25.99 9.17
CA SER A 69 31.43 27.15 10.07
C SER A 69 32.67 27.37 10.97
N GLY A 70 33.81 26.75 10.65
CA GLY A 70 35.06 26.90 11.38
C GLY A 70 35.71 28.29 11.34
N LEU A 71 35.11 29.29 10.67
CA LEU A 71 35.61 30.66 10.62
C LEU A 71 34.46 31.70 10.61
N THR A 72 34.00 32.07 11.82
CA THR A 72 33.32 33.34 12.19
C THR A 72 31.89 33.63 11.69
N SER A 73 31.15 34.39 12.51
CA SER A 73 29.81 35.00 12.32
C SER A 73 28.63 34.08 12.70
N ASP A 74 28.09 34.17 13.92
CA ASP A 74 27.24 35.21 14.53
C ASP A 74 25.79 35.22 14.01
N ASP A 75 24.90 35.08 15.01
CA ASP A 75 23.45 35.25 15.14
C ASP A 75 22.43 34.58 14.19
N GLY A 76 21.56 33.77 14.81
CA GLY A 76 20.11 33.91 14.71
C GLY A 76 19.43 33.74 13.35
N ALA A 77 19.16 32.50 12.95
CA ALA A 77 17.84 32.09 12.47
C ALA A 77 17.85 30.59 12.16
N GLU A 78 17.17 29.81 12.99
CA GLU A 78 16.55 28.56 12.55
C GLU A 78 15.62 28.90 11.37
N LYS A 79 16.16 28.91 10.15
CA LYS A 79 15.35 28.90 8.94
C LYS A 79 14.92 27.46 8.73
N GLU A 80 14.02 27.00 9.59
CA GLU A 80 13.17 25.86 9.30
C GLU A 80 12.54 26.16 7.93
N HIS A 81 12.97 25.44 6.90
CA HIS A 81 12.47 25.68 5.54
C HIS A 81 10.96 25.40 5.56
N PRO A 82 10.09 26.43 5.41
CA PRO A 82 8.64 26.26 5.59
C PRO A 82 8.01 25.38 4.50
N GLU A 83 8.76 25.09 3.44
CA GLU A 83 8.40 24.16 2.38
C GLU A 83 8.68 22.70 2.77
N TYR A 84 9.77 22.45 3.51
CA TYR A 84 10.15 21.12 4.03
C TYR A 84 9.20 20.67 5.13
N SER A 85 8.83 21.57 6.06
CA SER A 85 7.88 21.23 7.12
C SER A 85 6.52 20.84 6.57
N ARG A 86 6.06 21.51 5.50
CA ARG A 86 4.84 21.15 4.78
C ARG A 86 4.95 19.82 4.06
N GLU A 87 6.04 19.57 3.34
CA GLU A 87 6.24 18.28 2.64
C GLU A 87 6.26 17.11 3.64
N LEU A 88 6.97 17.27 4.76
CA LEU A 88 7.00 16.26 5.82
C LEU A 88 5.61 16.01 6.44
N GLU A 89 4.84 17.08 6.68
CA GLU A 89 3.47 16.97 7.18
C GLU A 89 2.59 16.17 6.22
N THR A 90 2.65 16.47 4.92
CA THR A 90 1.91 15.72 3.90
C THR A 90 2.29 14.24 3.86
N LEU A 91 3.58 13.92 3.95
CA LEU A 91 4.04 12.52 4.00
C LEU A 91 3.56 11.80 5.27
N CYS A 92 3.51 12.50 6.41
CA CYS A 92 2.98 11.93 7.65
C CYS A 92 1.47 11.65 7.54
N GLU A 93 0.70 12.58 6.96
CA GLU A 93 -0.73 12.41 6.70
C GLU A 93 -1.00 11.23 5.76
N GLU A 94 -0.22 11.11 4.67
CA GLU A 94 -0.32 10.00 3.72
C GLU A 94 -0.01 8.64 4.38
N LEU A 95 1.03 8.59 5.22
CA LEU A 95 1.37 7.39 5.96
C LEU A 95 0.28 7.01 6.96
N GLN A 96 -0.32 8.00 7.63
CA GLN A 96 -1.44 7.78 8.54
C GLN A 96 -2.69 7.27 7.82
N ALA A 97 -3.02 7.85 6.66
CA ALA A 97 -4.13 7.38 5.83
C ALA A 97 -3.92 5.93 5.35
N THR A 98 -2.66 5.58 5.03
CA THR A 98 -2.29 4.20 4.67
C THR A 98 -2.50 3.23 5.84
N LEU A 99 -2.08 3.61 7.05
CA LEU A 99 -2.29 2.82 8.27
C LEU A 99 -3.79 2.63 8.56
N GLU A 100 -4.59 3.68 8.41
CA GLU A 100 -6.05 3.58 8.56
C GLU A 100 -6.64 2.60 7.53
N GLY A 101 -6.18 2.67 6.28
CA GLY A 101 -6.56 1.73 5.22
C GLY A 101 -6.25 0.27 5.57
N LEU A 102 -5.08 0.00 6.17
CA LEU A 102 -4.67 -1.33 6.62
C LEU A 102 -5.46 -1.81 7.85
N MET A 103 -5.79 -0.90 8.77
CA MET A 103 -6.56 -1.20 9.98
C MET A 103 -8.06 -1.42 9.70
N ARG A 104 -8.56 -0.91 8.57
CA ARG A 104 -9.95 -1.09 8.15
C ARG A 104 -10.20 -2.55 7.76
N SER A 105 -10.59 -3.36 8.74
CA SER A 105 -10.92 -4.76 8.52
C SER A 105 -12.06 -4.88 7.48
N PRO A 106 -11.91 -5.67 6.41
CA PRO A 106 -12.98 -5.88 5.45
C PRO A 106 -14.14 -6.62 6.13
N ALA A 107 -15.34 -6.05 6.09
CA ALA A 107 -16.53 -6.65 6.69
C ALA A 107 -16.81 -8.08 6.17
N SER A 108 -16.38 -8.42 4.95
CA SER A 108 -16.54 -9.75 4.34
C SER A 108 -15.73 -10.85 5.06
N SER A 109 -14.56 -10.53 5.67
CA SER A 109 -13.76 -11.54 6.38
C SER A 109 -14.43 -12.05 7.65
N ARG A 110 -15.32 -11.26 8.26
CA ARG A 110 -16.12 -11.64 9.43
C ARG A 110 -17.28 -12.57 9.07
N THR A 111 -17.85 -12.43 7.88
CA THR A 111 -19.01 -13.24 7.46
C THR A 111 -18.64 -14.67 7.07
N CYS A 112 -17.41 -14.90 6.61
CA CYS A 112 -16.92 -16.24 6.29
C CYS A 112 -16.62 -17.07 7.54
N THR A 113 -16.12 -16.45 8.60
CA THR A 113 -15.84 -17.12 9.89
C THR A 113 -17.10 -17.37 10.71
N ALA A 114 -18.06 -16.44 10.71
CA ALA A 114 -19.31 -16.59 11.48
C ALA A 114 -20.24 -17.69 10.95
N ARG A 115 -20.15 -18.07 9.66
CA ARG A 115 -21.07 -19.05 9.03
C ARG A 115 -20.52 -20.47 8.98
N SER A 116 -19.28 -20.69 9.41
CA SER A 116 -18.67 -22.03 9.46
C SER A 116 -18.92 -22.77 10.79
N SER A 117 -19.60 -22.13 11.75
CA SER A 117 -19.81 -22.63 13.12
C SER A 117 -21.27 -22.98 13.43
N ALA A 118 -22.06 -23.38 12.43
CA ALA A 118 -23.45 -23.84 12.61
C ALA A 118 -23.72 -25.11 11.82
#